data_AF-A0A1S9ATU5-F1
#
_entry.id   AF-A0A1S9ATU5-F1
#
_cell.length_a   1.000
_cell.length_b   1.000
_cell.length_c   1.000
_cell.angle_alpha   90.00
_cell.angle_beta   90.00
_cell.angle_gamma   90.00
#
_symmetry.space_group_name_H-M   'P 1'
#
loop_
_entity.id
_entity.type
_entity.pdbx_description
1 polymer ?
#
loop_
_entity_poly.entity_id
_entity_poly.type
_entity_poly.pdbx_seq_one_letter_code
_entity_poly.pdbx_strand_id
1 'polypeptide(L)'
;MRFNFGFRKNKPADVVNHAGAAAYSLTPQLELYAAVATAALSDQFYEKADTRLLRLRELVAKNEPRFVAQLAVYAREKMYLRTVPLVLAVELAQVHRGDNLVSRLVARVVQRADEITELLAFYAVANQRQGQKTLNRLSKQLQKGLALAFNRFDGYQLAKYDRAGQVRLRDALFLVHPQAKSPEQQALFDQLVRGELPTPYTWETELSALGHQKFATEAARQTAVRAKWEELIGSGKLGYMALLRNLRNILEAEVSAGAMAQVVAALTDERAVARSKQLPFRFLAAYRELLQVRSGHVARLLLALETAIMHSAQNLRGFAAETRVVVACDVSGSMQQPISPRSKVLLYDVGLVLGMLLQRRCQNVVTGMFGDRWKRIAVPQDQVLSNVQEFYRREGEVGYSTNGYLVVQDLIRHNERVDKVMIFTDCQLWDSTGHGTSLADVWRQYRRTVAPTAQLYLFDLAGHGNAPLDVRREDGVALIAGWSDKVFDVLQALENGGSALDEMERIEL
;
A
#
# COMPACT_ATOMS: atom_id res chain seq x y z
N MET A 1 -12.56 -1.31 -55.86
CA MET A 1 -11.88 -2.34 -55.04
C MET A 1 -12.50 -2.33 -53.65
N ARG A 2 -13.07 -3.44 -53.19
CA ARG A 2 -13.58 -3.58 -51.82
C ARG A 2 -12.38 -3.74 -50.88
N PHE A 3 -12.11 -2.73 -50.05
CA PHE A 3 -11.13 -2.85 -48.97
C PHE A 3 -11.71 -3.76 -47.89
N ASN A 4 -11.31 -5.03 -47.89
CA ASN A 4 -11.47 -5.89 -46.73
C ASN A 4 -10.56 -5.35 -45.63
N PHE A 5 -11.14 -4.60 -44.68
CA PHE A 5 -10.50 -4.41 -43.38
C PHE A 5 -10.39 -5.80 -42.74
N GLY A 6 -9.20 -6.38 -42.78
CA GLY A 6 -8.91 -7.61 -42.07
C GLY A 6 -9.11 -7.36 -40.58
N PHE A 7 -10.25 -7.77 -40.06
CA PHE A 7 -10.48 -7.86 -38.62
C PHE A 7 -9.41 -8.78 -38.06
N ARG A 8 -8.41 -8.22 -37.36
CA ARG A 8 -7.52 -9.03 -36.53
C ARG A 8 -8.40 -9.75 -35.52
N LYS A 9 -8.51 -11.07 -35.64
CA LYS A 9 -9.14 -11.90 -34.61
C LYS A 9 -8.39 -11.65 -33.30
N ASN A 10 -9.10 -11.19 -32.27
CA ASN A 10 -8.53 -11.07 -30.93
C ASN A 10 -8.03 -12.44 -30.47
N LYS A 11 -6.94 -12.44 -29.70
CA LYS A 11 -6.48 -13.66 -29.05
C LYS A 11 -7.60 -14.14 -28.11
N PRO A 12 -7.99 -15.42 -28.17
CA PRO A 12 -8.86 -15.97 -27.15
C PRO A 12 -8.19 -15.82 -25.78
N ALA A 13 -8.99 -15.71 -24.72
CA ALA A 13 -8.50 -15.78 -23.35
C ALA A 13 -7.57 -17.00 -23.22
N ASP A 14 -6.37 -16.77 -22.69
CA ASP A 14 -5.31 -17.76 -22.62
C ASP A 14 -5.26 -18.45 -21.25
N VAL A 15 -5.98 -17.92 -20.26
CA VAL A 15 -6.06 -18.44 -18.89
C VAL A 15 -7.46 -18.29 -18.30
N VAL A 16 -7.69 -18.90 -17.14
CA VAL A 16 -8.88 -18.68 -16.30
C VAL A 16 -8.48 -18.03 -14.98
N ASN A 17 -9.38 -17.22 -14.39
CA ASN A 17 -9.20 -16.69 -13.04
C ASN A 17 -9.51 -17.75 -11.97
N HIS A 18 -9.36 -17.41 -10.68
CA HIS A 18 -9.62 -18.36 -9.59
C HIS A 18 -11.10 -18.75 -9.49
N ALA A 19 -12.00 -17.94 -10.04
CA ALA A 19 -13.44 -18.22 -10.15
C ALA A 19 -13.81 -19.01 -11.42
N GLY A 20 -12.83 -19.42 -12.25
CA GLY A 20 -13.05 -20.19 -13.47
C GLY A 20 -13.53 -19.39 -14.68
N ALA A 21 -13.54 -18.06 -14.61
CA ALA A 21 -13.91 -17.19 -15.74
C ALA A 21 -12.72 -16.92 -16.66
N ALA A 22 -13.00 -16.64 -17.94
CA ALA A 22 -12.00 -16.29 -18.95
C ALA A 22 -11.17 -15.06 -18.52
N ALA A 23 -9.85 -15.18 -18.59
CA ALA A 23 -8.92 -14.13 -18.20
C ALA A 23 -7.70 -14.10 -19.15
N TYR A 24 -6.90 -13.04 -19.02
CA TYR A 24 -5.77 -12.76 -19.88
C TYR A 24 -4.49 -12.64 -19.06
N SER A 25 -3.42 -13.29 -19.53
CA SER A 25 -2.11 -13.23 -18.88
C SER A 25 -1.49 -11.84 -19.01
N LEU A 26 -0.85 -11.37 -17.93
CA LEU A 26 -0.06 -10.14 -17.96
C LEU A 26 1.34 -10.39 -18.55
N THR A 27 1.99 -9.33 -19.04
CA THR A 27 3.42 -9.40 -19.34
C THR A 27 4.22 -9.63 -18.05
N PRO A 28 5.39 -10.30 -18.09
CA PRO A 28 6.19 -10.53 -16.88
C PRO A 28 6.50 -9.26 -16.08
N GLN A 29 6.70 -8.13 -16.75
CA GLN A 29 6.94 -6.84 -16.12
C GLN A 29 5.72 -6.34 -15.37
N LEU A 30 4.55 -6.35 -16.03
CA LEU A 30 3.29 -5.88 -15.44
C LEU A 30 2.81 -6.80 -14.32
N GLU A 31 3.03 -8.11 -14.47
CA GLU A 31 2.72 -9.09 -13.44
C GLU A 31 3.60 -8.89 -12.20
N LEU A 32 4.91 -8.69 -12.39
CA LEU A 32 5.83 -8.39 -11.28
C LEU A 32 5.47 -7.08 -10.60
N TYR A 33 5.16 -6.03 -11.36
CA TYR A 33 4.68 -4.77 -10.79
C TYR A 33 3.42 -4.97 -9.96
N ALA A 34 2.40 -5.66 -10.49
CA ALA A 34 1.15 -5.88 -9.79
C ALA A 34 1.37 -6.66 -8.47
N ALA A 35 2.14 -7.74 -8.53
CA ALA A 35 2.48 -8.54 -7.35
C ALA A 35 3.25 -7.74 -6.28
N VAL A 36 4.09 -6.78 -6.70
CA VAL A 36 4.85 -5.90 -5.79
C VAL A 36 3.94 -4.82 -5.21
N ALA A 37 3.10 -4.18 -6.03
CA ALA A 37 2.22 -3.10 -5.62
C ALA A 37 1.11 -3.56 -4.64
N THR A 38 0.72 -4.83 -4.71
CA THR A 38 -0.27 -5.48 -3.82
C THR A 38 0.38 -6.44 -2.80
N ALA A 39 1.70 -6.40 -2.64
CA ALA A 39 2.38 -7.23 -1.66
C ALA A 39 1.93 -6.87 -0.23
N ALA A 40 1.70 -7.89 0.60
CA ALA A 40 1.18 -7.68 1.96
C ALA A 40 2.10 -6.78 2.80
N LEU A 41 1.50 -5.87 3.56
CA LEU A 41 2.20 -4.93 4.44
C LEU A 41 2.59 -5.58 5.79
N SER A 42 3.11 -6.80 5.77
CA SER A 42 3.49 -7.54 6.97
C SER A 42 5.00 -7.80 7.01
N ASP A 43 5.60 -7.49 8.16
CA ASP A 43 7.01 -7.76 8.51
C ASP A 43 7.35 -9.26 8.45
N GLN A 44 6.33 -10.12 8.48
CA GLN A 44 6.48 -11.58 8.43
C GLN A 44 6.10 -12.16 7.07
N PHE A 45 5.94 -11.32 6.04
CA PHE A 45 5.52 -11.74 4.70
C PHE A 45 6.39 -12.87 4.12
N TYR A 46 7.66 -12.93 4.52
CA TYR A 46 8.62 -13.94 4.07
C TYR A 46 8.79 -15.14 5.02
N GLU A 47 8.22 -15.09 6.23
CA GLU A 47 8.45 -16.12 7.26
C GLU A 47 7.73 -17.44 6.96
N LYS A 48 6.76 -17.42 6.04
CA LYS A 48 6.19 -18.62 5.44
C LYS A 48 6.52 -18.58 3.95
N ALA A 49 7.08 -19.67 3.42
CA ALA A 49 7.28 -19.88 1.98
C ALA A 49 5.91 -20.07 1.31
N ASP A 50 5.13 -18.99 1.30
CA ASP A 50 3.80 -18.96 0.74
C ASP A 50 3.90 -18.87 -0.78
N THR A 51 2.86 -19.31 -1.47
CA THR A 51 2.73 -19.34 -2.94
C THR A 51 3.11 -18.01 -3.58
N ARG A 52 2.86 -16.89 -2.88
CA ARG A 52 3.21 -15.53 -3.31
C ARG A 52 4.71 -15.28 -3.40
N LEU A 53 5.50 -15.78 -2.44
CA LEU A 53 6.95 -15.59 -2.45
C LEU A 53 7.60 -16.39 -3.59
N LEU A 54 7.14 -17.63 -3.81
CA LEU A 54 7.58 -18.45 -4.94
C LEU A 54 7.28 -17.76 -6.27
N ARG A 55 6.06 -17.23 -6.42
CA ARG A 55 5.66 -16.46 -7.60
C ARG A 55 6.53 -15.21 -7.80
N LEU A 56 6.83 -14.45 -6.75
CA LEU A 56 7.74 -13.30 -6.85
C LEU A 56 9.14 -13.73 -7.32
N ARG A 57 9.69 -14.83 -6.80
CA ARG A 57 10.99 -15.37 -7.23
C ARG A 57 10.98 -15.73 -8.72
N GLU A 58 9.95 -16.44 -9.18
CA GLU A 58 9.81 -16.80 -10.59
C GLU A 58 9.71 -15.56 -11.49
N LEU A 59 8.96 -14.55 -11.06
CA LEU A 59 8.82 -13.30 -11.79
C LEU A 59 10.12 -12.50 -11.83
N VAL A 60 10.90 -12.46 -10.74
CA VAL A 60 12.24 -11.86 -10.73
C VAL A 60 13.14 -12.53 -11.77
N ALA A 61 13.09 -13.86 -11.91
CA ALA A 61 13.90 -14.58 -12.90
C ALA A 61 13.45 -14.36 -14.36
N LYS A 62 12.19 -13.97 -14.59
CA LYS A 62 11.62 -13.70 -15.93
C LYS A 62 11.81 -12.26 -16.41
N ASN A 63 12.36 -11.37 -15.57
CA ASN A 63 12.49 -9.95 -15.85
C ASN A 63 13.95 -9.49 -15.90
N GLU A 64 14.21 -8.43 -16.66
CA GLU A 64 15.54 -7.81 -16.75
C GLU A 64 16.03 -7.34 -15.35
N PRO A 65 17.27 -7.66 -14.94
CA PRO A 65 17.81 -7.30 -13.62
C PRO A 65 17.68 -5.82 -13.29
N ARG A 66 17.89 -4.95 -14.29
CA ARG A 66 17.75 -3.50 -14.15
C ARG A 66 16.32 -3.09 -13.80
N PHE A 67 15.33 -3.68 -14.48
CA PHE A 67 13.91 -3.40 -14.21
C PHE A 67 13.53 -3.82 -12.79
N VAL A 68 13.96 -5.02 -12.34
CA VAL A 68 13.70 -5.50 -10.97
C VAL A 68 14.28 -4.53 -9.93
N ALA A 69 15.49 -4.02 -10.15
CA ALA A 69 16.10 -3.04 -9.27
C ALA A 69 15.35 -1.70 -9.28
N GLN A 70 14.96 -1.20 -10.45
CA GLN A 70 14.16 0.03 -10.58
C GLN A 70 12.81 -0.10 -9.87
N LEU A 71 12.10 -1.21 -10.06
CA LEU A 71 10.83 -1.48 -9.39
C LEU A 71 10.99 -1.57 -7.87
N ALA A 72 12.06 -2.18 -7.36
CA ALA A 72 12.32 -2.24 -5.93
C ALA A 72 12.55 -0.83 -5.33
N VAL A 73 13.29 0.03 -6.03
CA VAL A 73 13.46 1.43 -5.64
C VAL A 73 12.13 2.20 -5.72
N TYR A 74 11.35 2.02 -6.80
CA TYR A 74 10.03 2.64 -6.95
C TYR A 74 9.10 2.25 -5.79
N ALA A 75 9.03 0.95 -5.50
CA ALA A 75 8.23 0.41 -4.41
C ALA A 75 8.63 1.01 -3.07
N ARG A 76 9.92 1.24 -2.85
CA ARG A 76 10.42 1.83 -1.61
C ARG A 76 10.17 3.33 -1.49
N GLU A 77 10.50 4.08 -2.53
CA GLU A 77 10.58 5.55 -2.47
C GLU A 77 9.31 6.25 -2.91
N LYS A 78 8.48 5.60 -3.74
CA LYS A 78 7.25 6.17 -4.26
C LYS A 78 6.02 5.51 -3.65
N MET A 79 5.96 4.17 -3.66
CA MET A 79 4.83 3.43 -3.06
C MET A 79 4.95 3.25 -1.54
N TYR A 80 6.09 3.61 -0.96
CA TYR A 80 6.38 3.51 0.48
C TYR A 80 6.22 2.11 1.08
N LEU A 81 6.40 1.08 0.25
CA LEU A 81 6.43 -0.31 0.67
C LEU A 81 7.77 -0.61 1.37
N ARG A 82 7.73 -1.47 2.38
CA ARG A 82 8.89 -1.74 3.24
C ARG A 82 9.53 -3.08 2.98
N THR A 83 8.76 -4.16 3.07
CA THR A 83 9.28 -5.53 3.07
C THR A 83 9.55 -6.04 1.65
N VAL A 84 8.64 -5.80 0.70
CA VAL A 84 8.79 -6.33 -0.67
C VAL A 84 10.04 -5.82 -1.41
N PRO A 85 10.50 -4.55 -1.28
CA PRO A 85 11.78 -4.14 -1.88
C PRO A 85 12.99 -4.92 -1.38
N LEU A 86 12.99 -5.32 -0.09
CA LEU A 86 14.06 -6.15 0.48
C LEU A 86 14.03 -7.56 -0.09
N VAL A 87 12.82 -8.10 -0.28
CA VAL A 87 12.61 -9.40 -0.94
C VAL A 87 13.17 -9.37 -2.35
N LEU A 88 12.80 -8.36 -3.15
CA LEU A 88 13.31 -8.19 -4.51
C LEU A 88 14.85 -8.07 -4.53
N ALA A 89 15.44 -7.33 -3.60
CA ALA A 89 16.90 -7.19 -3.53
C ALA A 89 17.62 -8.52 -3.26
N VAL A 90 17.07 -9.35 -2.36
CA VAL A 90 17.64 -10.68 -2.05
C VAL A 90 17.41 -11.67 -3.18
N GLU A 91 16.22 -11.72 -3.77
CA GLU A 91 15.92 -12.61 -4.91
C GLU A 91 16.76 -12.23 -6.13
N LEU A 92 16.91 -10.94 -6.42
CA LEU A 92 17.80 -10.45 -7.49
C LEU A 92 19.26 -10.83 -7.24
N ALA A 93 19.71 -10.82 -5.99
CA ALA A 93 21.06 -11.24 -5.63
C ALA A 93 21.35 -12.74 -5.89
N GLN A 94 20.31 -13.57 -6.04
CA GLN A 94 20.47 -14.98 -6.37
C GLN A 94 20.77 -15.19 -7.87
N VAL A 95 20.15 -14.38 -8.73
CA VAL A 95 20.17 -14.55 -10.18
C VAL A 95 21.14 -13.59 -10.90
N HIS A 96 21.49 -12.45 -10.30
CA HIS A 96 22.33 -11.42 -10.92
C HIS A 96 23.74 -11.35 -10.31
N ARG A 97 24.78 -11.34 -11.17
CA ARG A 97 26.19 -11.28 -10.78
C ARG A 97 26.99 -10.47 -11.80
N GLY A 98 28.17 -9.99 -11.40
CA GLY A 98 29.15 -9.40 -12.32
C GLY A 98 29.26 -7.88 -12.29
N ASP A 99 28.40 -7.18 -11.54
CA ASP A 99 28.46 -5.72 -11.39
C ASP A 99 28.12 -5.27 -9.95
N ASN A 100 27.80 -3.98 -9.78
CA ASN A 100 27.43 -3.35 -8.51
C ASN A 100 25.92 -3.05 -8.37
N LEU A 101 25.07 -3.55 -9.27
CA LEU A 101 23.64 -3.24 -9.33
C LEU A 101 22.94 -3.54 -8.00
N VAL A 102 23.11 -4.76 -7.48
CA VAL A 102 22.46 -5.17 -6.22
C VAL A 102 22.99 -4.38 -5.04
N SER A 103 24.29 -4.05 -5.04
CA SER A 103 24.86 -3.25 -3.93
C SER A 103 24.30 -1.83 -3.87
N ARG A 104 24.12 -1.17 -5.03
CA ARG A 104 23.47 0.15 -5.13
C ARG A 104 22.00 0.08 -4.73
N LEU A 105 21.30 -0.94 -5.24
CA LEU A 105 19.91 -1.22 -4.89
C LEU A 105 19.73 -1.33 -3.37
N VAL A 106 20.48 -2.22 -2.72
CA VAL A 106 20.39 -2.46 -1.26
C VAL A 106 20.67 -1.19 -0.46
N ALA A 107 21.72 -0.44 -0.82
CA ALA A 107 22.05 0.81 -0.16
C ALA A 107 20.92 1.85 -0.26
N ARG A 108 20.11 1.80 -1.33
CA ARG A 108 19.00 2.71 -1.55
C ARG A 108 17.69 2.24 -0.90
N VAL A 109 17.39 0.95 -0.94
CA VAL A 109 16.11 0.43 -0.41
C VAL A 109 16.09 0.30 1.12
N VAL A 110 17.25 0.05 1.75
CA VAL A 110 17.36 0.00 3.22
C VAL A 110 17.34 1.42 3.78
N GLN A 111 16.22 1.86 4.34
CA GLN A 111 16.03 3.22 4.88
C GLN A 111 15.74 3.24 6.38
N ARG A 112 15.62 2.09 7.05
CA ARG A 112 15.57 1.96 8.51
C ARG A 112 16.59 0.94 9.01
N ALA A 113 17.03 1.10 10.25
CA ALA A 113 18.06 0.24 10.83
C ALA A 113 17.59 -1.23 10.95
N ASP A 114 16.34 -1.48 11.35
CA ASP A 114 15.77 -2.83 11.43
C ASP A 114 15.68 -3.56 10.08
N GLU A 115 15.70 -2.82 8.96
CA GLU A 115 15.64 -3.44 7.63
C GLU A 115 16.95 -4.15 7.26
N ILE A 116 18.07 -3.83 7.93
CA ILE A 116 19.32 -4.58 7.80
C ILE A 116 19.12 -6.02 8.31
N THR A 117 18.57 -6.16 9.51
CA THR A 117 18.37 -7.46 10.13
C THR A 117 17.24 -8.22 9.45
N GLU A 118 16.18 -7.53 9.00
CA GLU A 118 15.10 -8.11 8.18
C GLU A 118 15.63 -8.69 6.87
N LEU A 119 16.47 -7.95 6.14
CA LEU A 119 17.06 -8.42 4.88
C LEU A 119 17.95 -9.65 5.11
N LEU A 120 18.76 -9.65 6.18
CA LEU A 120 19.62 -10.80 6.52
C LEU A 120 18.80 -12.03 6.95
N ALA A 121 17.74 -11.83 7.74
CA ALA A 121 16.81 -12.90 8.12
C ALA A 121 16.17 -13.50 6.87
N PHE A 122 15.67 -12.65 5.96
CA PHE A 122 15.11 -13.12 4.69
C PHE A 122 16.17 -13.82 3.82
N TYR A 123 17.40 -13.32 3.76
CA TYR A 123 18.49 -13.98 3.03
C TYR A 123 18.70 -15.42 3.50
N ALA A 124 18.69 -15.66 4.81
CA ALA A 124 18.81 -17.01 5.37
C ALA A 124 17.66 -17.92 4.91
N VAL A 125 16.42 -17.42 4.99
CA VAL A 125 15.21 -18.15 4.54
C VAL A 125 15.27 -18.45 3.04
N ALA A 126 15.53 -17.43 2.22
CA ALA A 126 15.54 -17.53 0.76
C ALA A 126 16.58 -18.53 0.23
N ASN A 127 17.69 -18.68 0.95
CA ASN A 127 18.78 -19.62 0.64
C ASN A 127 18.68 -20.95 1.41
N GLN A 128 17.54 -21.24 2.07
CA GLN A 128 17.29 -22.47 2.84
C GLN A 128 18.41 -22.80 3.84
N ARG A 129 18.96 -21.77 4.48
CA ARG A 129 20.12 -21.91 5.36
C ARG A 129 19.69 -22.48 6.71
N GLN A 130 20.13 -23.70 7.00
CA GLN A 130 19.88 -24.39 8.25
C GLN A 130 21.15 -24.51 9.11
N GLY A 131 20.98 -24.73 10.42
CA GLY A 131 22.07 -24.89 11.38
C GLY A 131 22.54 -23.58 12.03
N GLN A 132 23.64 -23.64 12.78
CA GLN A 132 24.08 -22.54 13.65
C GLN A 132 24.67 -21.33 12.89
N LYS A 133 25.20 -21.53 11.68
CA LYS A 133 25.85 -20.48 10.87
C LYS A 133 25.07 -20.16 9.60
N THR A 134 23.83 -19.69 9.74
CA THR A 134 22.91 -19.44 8.62
C THR A 134 23.40 -18.38 7.62
N LEU A 135 24.32 -17.50 8.01
CA LEU A 135 24.80 -16.37 7.19
C LEU A 135 26.25 -16.50 6.68
N ASN A 136 26.87 -17.68 6.79
CA ASN A 136 28.30 -17.91 6.50
C ASN A 136 28.75 -17.76 5.02
N ARG A 137 27.85 -17.40 4.10
CA ARG A 137 28.17 -17.13 2.68
C ARG A 137 27.28 -16.02 2.15
N LEU A 138 27.29 -14.87 2.80
CA LEU A 138 26.54 -13.70 2.36
C LEU A 138 27.06 -13.23 0.98
N SER A 139 26.15 -12.91 0.07
CA SER A 139 26.49 -12.31 -1.22
C SER A 139 27.34 -11.05 -1.01
N LYS A 140 28.46 -10.93 -1.73
CA LYS A 140 29.34 -9.76 -1.63
C LYS A 140 28.64 -8.46 -2.05
N GLN A 141 27.66 -8.54 -2.95
CA GLN A 141 26.87 -7.36 -3.34
C GLN A 141 25.93 -6.92 -2.20
N LEU A 142 25.23 -7.86 -1.56
CA LEU A 142 24.40 -7.58 -0.38
C LEU A 142 25.26 -7.03 0.77
N GLN A 143 26.40 -7.66 1.05
CA GLN A 143 27.34 -7.20 2.07
C GLN A 143 27.77 -5.74 1.82
N LYS A 144 28.20 -5.41 0.60
CA LYS A 144 28.58 -4.04 0.24
C LYS A 144 27.42 -3.05 0.38
N GLY A 145 26.22 -3.40 -0.07
CA GLY A 145 25.05 -2.54 0.04
C GLY A 145 24.63 -2.28 1.49
N LEU A 146 24.64 -3.32 2.33
CA LEU A 146 24.37 -3.18 3.77
C LEU A 146 25.45 -2.35 4.47
N ALA A 147 26.71 -2.47 4.07
CA ALA A 147 27.81 -1.68 4.61
C ALA A 147 27.61 -0.18 4.36
N LEU A 148 27.13 0.18 3.16
CA LEU A 148 26.74 1.55 2.83
C LEU A 148 25.52 2.00 3.66
N ALA A 149 24.53 1.12 3.84
CA ALA A 149 23.33 1.45 4.62
C ALA A 149 23.62 1.72 6.10
N PHE A 150 24.52 0.98 6.74
CA PHE A 150 24.92 1.21 8.14
C PHE A 150 25.39 2.64 8.40
N ASN A 151 26.09 3.24 7.45
CA ASN A 151 26.61 4.60 7.54
C ASN A 151 25.51 5.69 7.42
N ARG A 152 24.24 5.32 7.17
CA ARG A 152 23.10 6.26 7.12
C ARG A 152 22.50 6.53 8.49
N PHE A 153 22.63 5.60 9.44
CA PHE A 153 21.87 5.64 10.68
C PHE A 153 22.61 6.33 11.82
N ASP A 154 21.87 7.13 12.57
CA ASP A 154 22.32 7.74 13.81
C ASP A 154 22.09 6.84 15.04
N GLY A 155 22.57 7.27 16.20
CA GLY A 155 22.44 6.49 17.43
C GLY A 155 21.02 6.30 17.91
N TYR A 156 20.11 7.26 17.68
CA TYR A 156 18.70 7.11 18.03
C TYR A 156 18.04 6.03 17.16
N GLN A 157 18.30 6.03 15.86
CA GLN A 157 17.76 5.04 14.93
C GLN A 157 18.28 3.63 15.24
N LEU A 158 19.58 3.48 15.50
CA LEU A 158 20.15 2.19 15.90
C LEU A 158 19.54 1.72 17.22
N ALA A 159 19.43 2.58 18.24
CA ALA A 159 18.84 2.22 19.53
C ALA A 159 17.35 1.86 19.45
N LYS A 160 16.56 2.63 18.69
CA LYS A 160 15.12 2.40 18.49
C LYS A 160 14.80 1.05 17.88
N TYR A 161 15.69 0.56 17.02
CA TYR A 161 15.48 -0.65 16.25
C TYR A 161 16.38 -1.82 16.68
N ASP A 162 17.22 -1.63 17.70
CA ASP A 162 17.96 -2.73 18.34
C ASP A 162 17.03 -3.57 19.20
N ARG A 163 16.33 -4.50 18.54
CA ARG A 163 15.38 -5.41 19.17
C ARG A 163 15.90 -6.84 19.09
N ALA A 164 15.50 -7.65 20.07
CA ALA A 164 15.70 -9.09 19.97
C ALA A 164 14.93 -9.64 18.76
N GLY A 165 15.62 -10.40 17.91
CA GLY A 165 15.08 -11.02 16.70
C GLY A 165 16.00 -12.13 16.22
N GLN A 166 15.70 -12.72 15.05
CA GLN A 166 16.52 -13.78 14.45
C GLN A 166 17.97 -13.33 14.18
N VAL A 167 18.13 -12.05 13.81
CA VAL A 167 19.43 -11.38 13.62
C VAL A 167 19.39 -10.09 14.44
N ARG A 168 20.38 -9.88 15.31
CA ARG A 168 20.54 -8.60 16.03
C ARG A 168 21.38 -7.63 15.22
N LEU A 169 21.18 -6.32 15.46
CA LEU A 169 21.94 -5.27 14.76
C LEU A 169 23.45 -5.39 14.98
N ARG A 170 23.87 -5.73 16.20
CA ARG A 170 25.27 -6.02 16.52
C ARG A 170 25.84 -7.15 15.67
N ASP A 171 25.12 -8.25 15.54
CA ASP A 171 25.59 -9.42 14.79
C ASP A 171 25.63 -9.12 13.29
N ALA A 172 24.68 -8.33 12.80
CA ALA A 172 24.70 -7.80 11.43
C ALA A 172 25.90 -6.89 11.19
N LEU A 173 26.28 -6.04 12.15
CA LEU A 173 27.46 -5.18 12.05
C LEU A 173 28.74 -6.02 11.91
N PHE A 174 28.89 -7.07 12.74
CA PHE A 174 30.00 -8.01 12.65
C PHE A 174 30.02 -8.78 11.33
N LEU A 175 28.86 -9.18 10.80
CA LEU A 175 28.80 -9.91 9.53
C LEU A 175 29.15 -9.02 8.33
N VAL A 176 28.65 -7.78 8.34
CA VAL A 176 28.76 -6.85 7.21
C VAL A 176 30.13 -6.20 7.16
N HIS A 177 30.72 -5.90 8.32
CA HIS A 177 31.98 -5.16 8.46
C HIS A 177 31.96 -3.80 7.73
N PRO A 178 31.02 -2.88 8.06
CA PRO A 178 31.01 -1.56 7.44
C PRO A 178 32.25 -0.76 7.83
N GLN A 179 32.86 -0.10 6.85
CA GLN A 179 33.85 0.95 7.13
C GLN A 179 33.10 2.21 7.55
N ALA A 180 33.41 2.73 8.73
CA ALA A 180 32.81 3.96 9.23
C ALA A 180 33.21 5.15 8.35
N LYS A 181 32.24 6.00 8.01
CA LYS A 181 32.45 7.22 7.20
C LYS A 181 33.18 8.34 7.97
N SER A 182 33.28 8.22 9.29
CA SER A 182 33.84 9.24 10.19
C SER A 182 34.21 8.63 11.54
N PRO A 183 35.12 9.24 12.33
CA PRO A 183 35.43 8.82 13.69
C PRO A 183 34.20 8.75 14.61
N GLU A 184 33.23 9.67 14.44
CA GLU A 184 31.99 9.70 15.22
C GLU A 184 31.12 8.49 14.92
N GLN A 185 31.03 8.11 13.64
CA GLN A 185 30.33 6.90 13.23
C GLN A 185 31.02 5.64 13.74
N GLN A 186 32.36 5.61 13.81
CA GLN A 186 33.10 4.50 14.39
C GLN A 186 32.79 4.36 15.88
N ALA A 187 32.82 5.46 16.63
CA ALA A 187 32.46 5.45 18.05
C ALA A 187 31.02 4.96 18.27
N LEU A 188 30.09 5.35 17.38
CA LEU A 188 28.72 4.86 17.40
C LEU A 188 28.61 3.34 17.14
N PHE A 189 29.36 2.82 16.18
CA PHE A 189 29.45 1.38 15.93
C PHE A 189 30.02 0.63 17.13
N ASP A 190 31.03 1.18 17.79
CA ASP A 190 31.62 0.58 18.99
C ASP A 190 30.63 0.57 20.17
N GLN A 191 29.78 1.59 20.30
CA GLN A 191 28.69 1.61 21.29
C GLN A 191 27.64 0.54 21.00
N LEU A 192 27.23 0.38 19.74
CA LEU A 192 26.30 -0.68 19.32
C LEU A 192 26.89 -2.07 19.64
N VAL A 193 28.18 -2.28 19.40
CA VAL A 193 28.87 -3.54 19.71
C VAL A 193 28.85 -3.83 21.21
N ARG A 194 29.12 -2.81 22.03
CA ARG A 194 29.12 -2.93 23.50
C ARG A 194 27.73 -3.01 24.12
N GLY A 195 26.68 -2.67 23.37
CA GLY A 195 25.31 -2.60 23.90
C GLY A 195 25.10 -1.37 24.79
N GLU A 196 25.85 -0.29 24.53
CA GLU A 196 25.86 0.96 25.33
C GLU A 196 25.01 2.07 24.69
N LEU A 197 24.19 1.74 23.68
CA LEU A 197 23.30 2.72 23.06
C LEU A 197 22.24 3.21 24.07
N PRO A 198 21.96 4.53 24.10
CA PRO A 198 21.00 5.08 25.05
C PRO A 198 19.58 4.59 24.75
N THR A 199 18.78 4.39 25.80
CA THR A 199 17.36 4.08 25.63
C THR A 199 16.67 5.20 24.85
N PRO A 200 16.03 4.89 23.71
CA PRO A 200 15.40 5.90 22.87
C PRO A 200 14.15 6.43 23.56
N TYR A 201 13.95 7.75 23.51
CA TYR A 201 12.69 8.36 23.95
C TYR A 201 11.58 8.06 22.94
N THR A 202 10.68 7.12 23.27
CA THR A 202 9.49 6.79 22.47
C THR A 202 8.24 6.68 23.35
N TRP A 203 7.05 6.79 22.76
CA TRP A 203 5.82 6.63 23.52
C TRP A 203 5.70 5.22 24.14
N GLU A 204 6.21 4.18 23.46
CA GLU A 204 6.23 2.81 24.00
C GLU A 204 7.11 2.71 25.25
N THR A 205 8.33 3.26 25.20
CA THR A 205 9.27 3.18 26.34
C THR A 205 8.73 3.94 27.53
N GLU A 206 8.22 5.15 27.29
CA GLU A 206 7.68 6.02 28.33
C GLU A 206 6.42 5.44 28.98
N LEU A 207 5.45 4.95 28.19
CA LEU A 207 4.23 4.35 28.75
C LEU A 207 4.50 2.98 29.38
N SER A 208 5.44 2.19 28.86
CA SER A 208 5.83 0.93 29.51
C SER A 208 6.49 1.19 30.86
N ALA A 209 7.41 2.15 30.93
CA ALA A 209 8.04 2.54 32.19
C ALA A 209 6.99 3.02 33.21
N LEU A 210 6.01 3.81 32.77
CA LEU A 210 4.90 4.24 33.61
C LEU A 210 4.02 3.07 34.06
N GLY A 211 3.75 2.10 33.18
CA GLY A 211 2.95 0.92 33.48
C GLY A 211 3.56 -0.02 34.53
N HIS A 212 4.88 0.04 34.74
CA HIS A 212 5.57 -0.69 35.82
C HIS A 212 5.54 0.03 37.16
N GLN A 213 5.12 1.30 37.21
CA GLN A 213 4.98 2.03 38.46
C GLN A 213 3.75 1.55 39.23
N LYS A 214 3.86 1.47 40.56
CA LYS A 214 2.73 1.17 41.43
C LYS A 214 2.03 2.47 41.80
N PHE A 215 0.74 2.54 41.51
CA PHE A 215 -0.12 3.66 41.89
C PHE A 215 -1.02 3.26 43.06
N ALA A 216 -1.23 4.18 44.00
CA ALA A 216 -2.08 3.94 45.17
C ALA A 216 -3.57 3.78 44.80
N THR A 217 -4.01 4.42 43.72
CA THR A 217 -5.39 4.37 43.21
C THR A 217 -5.41 4.41 41.69
N GLU A 218 -6.51 3.95 41.09
CA GLU A 218 -6.71 4.05 39.64
C GLU A 218 -6.78 5.52 39.18
N ALA A 219 -7.33 6.42 40.00
CA ALA A 219 -7.34 7.86 39.72
C ALA A 219 -5.93 8.47 39.64
N ALA A 220 -5.02 8.03 40.52
CA ALA A 220 -3.61 8.45 40.47
C ALA A 220 -2.92 7.92 39.21
N ARG A 221 -3.20 6.68 38.81
CA ARG A 221 -2.71 6.09 37.56
C ARG A 221 -3.22 6.86 36.34
N GLN A 222 -4.51 7.14 36.26
CA GLN A 222 -5.12 7.90 35.17
C GLN A 222 -4.50 9.29 35.04
N THR A 223 -4.28 9.98 36.17
CA THR A 223 -3.62 11.29 36.20
C THR A 223 -2.19 11.22 35.65
N ALA A 224 -1.43 10.18 36.02
CA ALA A 224 -0.07 9.99 35.55
C ALA A 224 -0.01 9.64 34.05
N VAL A 225 -0.92 8.79 33.56
CA VAL A 225 -1.05 8.44 32.14
C VAL A 225 -1.41 9.68 31.31
N ARG A 226 -2.36 10.48 31.80
CA ARG A 226 -2.72 11.77 31.20
C ARG A 226 -1.51 12.69 31.09
N ALA A 227 -0.82 12.95 32.20
CA ALA A 227 0.34 13.83 32.22
C ALA A 227 1.44 13.34 31.27
N LYS A 228 1.65 12.02 31.18
CA LYS A 228 2.64 11.46 30.26
C LYS A 228 2.23 11.63 28.79
N TRP A 229 0.96 11.47 28.44
CA TRP A 229 0.49 11.78 27.08
C TRP A 229 0.64 13.27 26.75
N GLU A 230 0.30 14.16 27.67
CA GLU A 230 0.49 15.60 27.50
C GLU A 230 1.97 15.97 27.31
N GLU A 231 2.88 15.34 28.07
CA GLU A 231 4.33 15.47 27.88
C GLU A 231 4.77 14.99 26.48
N LEU A 232 4.32 13.80 26.07
CA LEU A 232 4.66 13.22 24.76
C LEU A 232 4.18 14.10 23.61
N ILE A 233 2.94 14.62 23.69
CA ILE A 233 2.37 15.54 22.70
C ILE A 233 3.16 16.85 22.69
N GLY A 234 3.41 17.45 23.86
CA GLY A 234 4.13 18.70 24.01
C GLY A 234 5.60 18.63 23.60
N SER A 235 6.23 17.45 23.68
CA SER A 235 7.63 17.24 23.29
C SER A 235 7.89 17.38 21.78
N GLY A 236 6.85 17.24 20.94
CA GLY A 236 6.99 17.19 19.49
C GLY A 236 7.69 15.92 18.95
N LYS A 237 8.05 14.96 19.82
CA LYS A 237 8.77 13.73 19.45
C LYS A 237 7.84 12.59 19.03
N LEU A 238 6.52 12.76 19.18
CA LEU A 238 5.53 11.78 18.73
C LEU A 238 5.38 11.84 17.20
N GLY A 239 6.02 10.92 16.50
CA GLY A 239 5.92 10.84 15.03
C GLY A 239 4.48 10.66 14.55
N TYR A 240 4.16 11.13 13.34
CA TYR A 240 2.80 11.18 12.80
C TYR A 240 2.06 9.83 12.84
N MET A 241 2.74 8.72 12.46
CA MET A 241 2.14 7.38 12.53
C MET A 241 1.84 6.94 13.98
N ALA A 242 2.72 7.30 14.93
CA ALA A 242 2.51 6.99 16.33
C ALA A 242 1.32 7.79 16.89
N LEU A 243 1.18 9.05 16.49
CA LEU A 243 0.01 9.86 16.81
C LEU A 243 -1.28 9.22 16.27
N LEU A 244 -1.32 8.91 14.97
CA LEU A 244 -2.49 8.33 14.29
C LEU A 244 -2.94 7.01 14.93
N ARG A 245 -1.98 6.16 15.33
CA ARG A 245 -2.26 4.86 15.97
C ARG A 245 -2.76 4.98 17.41
N ASN A 246 -2.46 6.08 18.09
CA ASN A 246 -2.75 6.27 19.51
C ASN A 246 -3.87 7.29 19.79
N LEU A 247 -4.60 7.76 18.78
CA LEU A 247 -5.69 8.73 18.98
C LEU A 247 -6.75 8.24 19.99
N ARG A 248 -7.10 6.95 19.97
CA ARG A 248 -7.98 6.35 20.99
C ARG A 248 -7.38 6.48 22.39
N ASN A 249 -6.12 6.04 22.55
CA ASN A 249 -5.43 6.06 23.84
C ASN A 249 -5.30 7.49 24.40
N ILE A 250 -5.07 8.48 23.52
CA ILE A 250 -5.01 9.90 23.89
C ILE A 250 -6.37 10.41 24.35
N LEU A 251 -7.47 9.99 23.70
CA LEU A 251 -8.82 10.34 24.15
C LEU A 251 -9.17 9.70 25.49
N GLU A 252 -8.87 8.41 25.66
CA GLU A 252 -9.12 7.65 26.89
C GLU A 252 -8.27 8.15 28.07
N ALA A 253 -7.13 8.77 27.79
CA ALA A 253 -6.30 9.44 28.80
C ALA A 253 -6.87 10.80 29.26
N GLU A 254 -7.95 11.29 28.65
CA GLU A 254 -8.63 12.55 29.01
C GLU A 254 -7.68 13.75 29.08
N VAL A 255 -6.79 13.86 28.08
CA VAL A 255 -5.84 14.98 27.98
C VAL A 255 -6.54 16.34 27.92
N SER A 256 -5.83 17.38 28.35
CA SER A 256 -6.32 18.76 28.35
C SER A 256 -6.73 19.24 26.96
N ALA A 257 -7.60 20.24 26.92
CA ALA A 257 -8.01 20.89 25.67
C ALA A 257 -6.83 21.49 24.88
N GLY A 258 -5.78 21.94 25.59
CA GLY A 258 -4.54 22.43 24.98
C GLY A 258 -3.77 21.32 24.26
N ALA A 259 -3.55 20.18 24.91
CA ALA A 259 -2.92 19.02 24.28
C ALA A 259 -3.77 18.49 23.11
N MET A 260 -5.09 18.47 23.25
CA MET A 260 -5.99 18.08 22.15
C MET A 260 -5.90 19.05 20.95
N ALA A 261 -5.73 20.34 21.18
CA ALA A 261 -5.51 21.31 20.11
C ALA A 261 -4.19 21.06 19.37
N GLN A 262 -3.12 20.69 20.09
CA GLN A 262 -1.85 20.29 19.48
C GLN A 262 -1.98 19.01 18.65
N VAL A 263 -2.74 18.01 19.12
CA VAL A 263 -3.04 16.80 18.35
C VAL A 263 -3.75 17.13 17.04
N VAL A 264 -4.79 17.96 17.09
CA VAL A 264 -5.55 18.38 15.89
C VAL A 264 -4.66 19.17 14.94
N ALA A 265 -3.84 20.10 15.44
CA ALA A 265 -2.90 20.86 14.63
C ALA A 265 -1.89 19.93 13.93
N ALA A 266 -1.34 18.94 14.65
CA ALA A 266 -0.41 17.97 14.09
C ALA A 266 -1.06 17.06 13.03
N LEU A 267 -2.30 16.61 13.24
CA LEU A 267 -3.03 15.78 12.28
C LEU A 267 -3.33 16.52 10.97
N THR A 268 -3.69 17.80 11.07
CA THR A 268 -4.13 18.64 9.94
C THR A 268 -2.99 19.40 9.26
N ASP A 269 -1.76 19.31 9.76
CA ASP A 269 -0.61 19.91 9.11
C ASP A 269 -0.27 19.17 7.79
N GLU A 270 -0.50 19.85 6.67
CA GLU A 270 -0.28 19.34 5.32
C GLU A 270 1.14 18.77 5.13
N ARG A 271 2.15 19.46 5.67
CA ARG A 271 3.55 19.05 5.52
C ARG A 271 3.85 17.80 6.35
N ALA A 272 3.25 17.68 7.53
CA ALA A 272 3.36 16.52 8.39
C ALA A 272 2.70 15.31 7.71
N VAL A 273 1.51 15.48 7.14
CA VAL A 273 0.82 14.44 6.35
C VAL A 273 1.70 14.00 5.18
N ALA A 274 2.19 14.93 4.34
CA ALA A 274 3.00 14.61 3.18
C ALA A 274 4.30 13.87 3.56
N ARG A 275 5.00 14.32 4.62
CA ARG A 275 6.23 13.66 5.11
C ARG A 275 5.97 12.32 5.80
N SER A 276 4.76 12.10 6.32
CA SER A 276 4.42 10.90 7.08
C SER A 276 4.39 9.62 6.24
N LYS A 277 4.23 9.77 4.91
CA LYS A 277 4.10 8.65 3.96
C LYS A 277 2.99 7.68 4.36
N GLN A 278 1.95 8.15 5.06
CA GLN A 278 0.83 7.31 5.47
C GLN A 278 -0.04 6.97 4.27
N LEU A 279 -0.34 5.68 4.13
CA LEU A 279 -1.28 5.20 3.13
C LEU A 279 -2.72 5.63 3.51
N PRO A 280 -3.58 5.99 2.54
CA PRO A 280 -4.91 6.54 2.82
C PRO A 280 -5.78 5.72 3.79
N PHE A 281 -5.77 4.38 3.67
CA PHE A 281 -6.58 3.52 4.55
C PHE A 281 -6.15 3.59 6.03
N ARG A 282 -4.96 4.11 6.35
CA ARG A 282 -4.52 4.30 7.75
C ARG A 282 -5.37 5.36 8.46
N PHE A 283 -5.83 6.38 7.73
CA PHE A 283 -6.78 7.37 8.25
C PHE A 283 -8.14 6.74 8.52
N LEU A 284 -8.61 5.84 7.64
CA LEU A 284 -9.83 5.06 7.85
C LEU A 284 -9.74 4.18 9.10
N ALA A 285 -8.62 3.48 9.29
CA ALA A 285 -8.39 2.67 10.48
C ALA A 285 -8.49 3.51 11.75
N ALA A 286 -7.81 4.66 11.80
CA ALA A 286 -7.90 5.58 12.93
C ALA A 286 -9.32 6.11 13.13
N TYR A 287 -9.99 6.53 12.05
CA TYR A 287 -11.36 7.04 12.08
C TYR A 287 -12.33 6.05 12.73
N ARG A 288 -12.30 4.78 12.31
CA ARG A 288 -13.14 3.72 12.88
C ARG A 288 -12.84 3.44 14.35
N GLU A 289 -11.58 3.48 14.75
CA GLU A 289 -11.21 3.27 16.17
C GLU A 289 -11.76 4.39 17.08
N LEU A 290 -12.00 5.59 16.55
CA LEU A 290 -12.60 6.71 17.30
C LEU A 290 -14.13 6.65 17.40
N LEU A 291 -14.82 6.01 16.45
CA LEU A 291 -16.30 5.94 16.45
C LEU A 291 -16.89 5.26 17.70
N GLN A 292 -16.10 4.43 18.38
CA GLN A 292 -16.52 3.68 19.56
C GLN A 292 -16.15 4.37 20.89
N VAL A 293 -15.43 5.50 20.83
CA VAL A 293 -14.91 6.19 22.02
C VAL A 293 -15.96 7.17 22.54
N ARG A 294 -16.20 7.16 23.86
CA ARG A 294 -17.12 8.10 24.52
C ARG A 294 -16.35 9.34 24.98
N SER A 295 -16.11 10.28 24.07
CA SER A 295 -15.47 11.57 24.39
C SER A 295 -16.04 12.71 23.55
N GLY A 296 -16.20 13.90 24.16
CA GLY A 296 -16.64 15.11 23.47
C GLY A 296 -15.67 15.60 22.38
N HIS A 297 -14.42 15.12 22.39
CA HIS A 297 -13.42 15.47 21.38
C HIS A 297 -13.47 14.61 20.12
N VAL A 298 -14.27 13.53 20.09
CA VAL A 298 -14.36 12.62 18.94
C VAL A 298 -14.71 13.37 17.67
N ALA A 299 -15.77 14.20 17.69
CA ALA A 299 -16.22 14.94 16.51
C ALA A 299 -15.10 15.81 15.90
N ARG A 300 -14.30 16.47 16.75
CA ARG A 300 -13.17 17.30 16.31
C ARG A 300 -12.06 16.47 15.66
N LEU A 301 -11.77 15.28 16.20
CA LEU A 301 -10.76 14.39 15.62
C LEU A 301 -11.22 13.71 14.33
N LEU A 302 -12.50 13.35 14.21
CA LEU A 302 -13.05 12.83 12.96
C LEU A 302 -12.90 13.85 11.82
N LEU A 303 -13.21 15.13 12.09
CA LEU A 303 -13.00 16.22 11.13
C LEU A 303 -11.50 16.44 10.81
N ALA A 304 -10.63 16.32 11.82
CA ALA A 304 -9.19 16.41 11.61
C ALA A 304 -8.67 15.27 10.71
N LEU A 305 -9.21 14.06 10.86
CA LEU A 305 -8.85 12.91 10.01
C LEU A 305 -9.35 13.06 8.57
N GLU A 306 -10.55 13.61 8.37
CA GLU A 306 -11.04 13.98 7.03
C GLU A 306 -10.10 14.99 6.37
N THR A 307 -9.67 16.00 7.13
CA THR A 307 -8.70 16.99 6.64
C THR A 307 -7.35 16.34 6.30
N ALA A 308 -6.86 15.44 7.17
CA ALA A 308 -5.60 14.74 6.96
C ALA A 308 -5.60 13.86 5.70
N ILE A 309 -6.65 13.08 5.45
CA ILE A 309 -6.74 12.25 4.24
C ILE A 309 -6.86 13.11 2.97
N MET A 310 -7.49 14.29 3.06
CA MET A 310 -7.51 15.24 1.94
C MET A 310 -6.11 15.74 1.59
N HIS A 311 -5.29 16.05 2.60
CA HIS A 311 -3.89 16.41 2.39
C HIS A 311 -3.06 15.24 1.83
N SER A 312 -3.34 13.99 2.25
CA SER A 312 -2.59 12.83 1.73
C SER A 312 -2.82 12.63 0.24
N ALA A 313 -4.00 12.98 -0.26
CA ALA A 313 -4.37 12.89 -1.67
C ALA A 313 -4.38 14.25 -2.38
N GLN A 314 -3.54 15.21 -1.96
CA GLN A 314 -3.52 16.54 -2.58
C GLN A 314 -2.96 16.56 -4.00
N ASN A 315 -2.05 15.64 -4.30
CA ASN A 315 -1.46 15.49 -5.63
C ASN A 315 -2.37 14.74 -6.60
N LEU A 316 -3.45 14.13 -6.09
CA LEU A 316 -4.45 13.47 -6.92
C LEU A 316 -5.11 14.51 -7.84
N ARG A 317 -4.82 14.40 -9.13
CA ARG A 317 -5.50 15.19 -10.15
C ARG A 317 -6.85 14.56 -10.44
N GLY A 318 -7.88 15.39 -10.41
CA GLY A 318 -9.17 15.04 -10.99
C GLY A 318 -9.13 15.11 -12.52
N PHE A 319 -10.30 15.00 -13.12
CA PHE A 319 -10.49 15.24 -14.53
C PHE A 319 -11.12 16.61 -14.79
N ALA A 320 -11.14 17.02 -16.06
CA ALA A 320 -11.84 18.22 -16.47
C ALA A 320 -13.33 18.12 -16.12
N ALA A 321 -14.00 19.27 -15.91
CA ALA A 321 -15.36 19.33 -15.39
C ALA A 321 -16.38 18.58 -16.27
N GLU A 322 -16.14 18.57 -17.57
CA GLU A 322 -16.91 17.91 -18.61
C GLU A 322 -16.71 16.38 -18.67
N THR A 323 -15.63 15.86 -18.06
CA THR A 323 -15.31 14.43 -18.07
C THR A 323 -16.28 13.68 -17.16
N ARG A 324 -17.10 12.80 -17.74
CA ARG A 324 -18.07 11.96 -17.05
C ARG A 324 -17.39 10.69 -16.53
N VAL A 325 -17.37 10.51 -15.22
CA VAL A 325 -16.67 9.41 -14.56
C VAL A 325 -17.66 8.51 -13.80
N VAL A 326 -17.50 7.20 -13.94
CA VAL A 326 -18.15 6.21 -13.07
C VAL A 326 -17.11 5.59 -12.17
N VAL A 327 -17.34 5.62 -10.85
CA VAL A 327 -16.52 4.93 -9.85
C VAL A 327 -17.32 3.79 -9.25
N ALA A 328 -16.88 2.57 -9.50
CA ALA A 328 -17.48 1.35 -9.01
C ALA A 328 -16.54 0.62 -8.05
N CYS A 329 -16.98 0.45 -6.81
CA CYS A 329 -16.23 -0.25 -5.78
C CYS A 329 -16.77 -1.67 -5.59
N ASP A 330 -15.88 -2.66 -5.66
CA ASP A 330 -16.19 -4.06 -5.42
C ASP A 330 -16.32 -4.35 -3.92
N VAL A 331 -17.46 -4.90 -3.50
CA VAL A 331 -17.70 -5.34 -2.10
C VAL A 331 -17.93 -6.86 -2.01
N SER A 332 -17.54 -7.60 -3.04
CA SER A 332 -17.68 -9.06 -3.12
C SER A 332 -16.95 -9.79 -1.99
N GLY A 333 -17.31 -11.06 -1.78
CA GLY A 333 -16.73 -11.88 -0.71
C GLY A 333 -15.21 -12.07 -0.84
N SER A 334 -14.66 -12.06 -2.05
CA SER A 334 -13.21 -12.14 -2.27
C SER A 334 -12.48 -10.86 -1.83
N MET A 335 -13.17 -9.72 -1.80
CA MET A 335 -12.66 -8.45 -1.28
C MET A 335 -12.79 -8.31 0.25
N GLN A 336 -13.50 -9.22 0.93
CA GLN A 336 -13.65 -9.24 2.40
C GLN A 336 -12.46 -9.88 3.13
N GLN A 337 -11.27 -9.79 2.56
CA GLN A 337 -10.05 -10.34 3.11
C GLN A 337 -9.23 -9.25 3.82
N PRO A 338 -8.70 -9.51 5.03
CA PRO A 338 -7.80 -8.57 5.70
C PRO A 338 -6.53 -8.31 4.87
N ILE A 339 -6.13 -7.04 4.75
CA ILE A 339 -4.90 -6.66 4.01
C ILE A 339 -3.61 -7.14 4.69
N SER A 340 -3.70 -7.56 5.96
CA SER A 340 -2.63 -8.26 6.69
C SER A 340 -3.25 -9.03 7.86
N PRO A 341 -2.57 -10.04 8.42
CA PRO A 341 -3.14 -10.92 9.46
C PRO A 341 -3.66 -10.21 10.72
N ARG A 342 -3.16 -9.01 11.04
CA ARG A 342 -3.58 -8.20 12.20
C ARG A 342 -4.41 -6.98 11.82
N SER A 343 -4.79 -6.83 10.55
CA SER A 343 -5.58 -5.70 10.09
C SER A 343 -7.07 -5.93 10.31
N LYS A 344 -7.76 -4.91 10.82
CA LYS A 344 -9.22 -4.82 10.73
C LYS A 344 -9.71 -4.19 9.43
N VAL A 345 -8.80 -3.55 8.68
CA VAL A 345 -9.07 -3.02 7.34
C VAL A 345 -9.04 -4.18 6.35
N LEU A 346 -10.09 -4.28 5.55
CA LEU A 346 -10.30 -5.30 4.52
C LEU A 346 -9.92 -4.75 3.14
N LEU A 347 -9.87 -5.61 2.12
CA LEU A 347 -9.44 -5.20 0.79
C LEU A 347 -10.46 -4.24 0.13
N TYR A 348 -11.76 -4.49 0.28
CA TYR A 348 -12.78 -3.56 -0.21
C TYR A 348 -12.72 -2.20 0.48
N ASP A 349 -12.29 -2.11 1.75
CA ASP A 349 -12.10 -0.82 2.42
C ASP A 349 -11.08 0.05 1.69
N VAL A 350 -10.01 -0.57 1.17
CA VAL A 350 -9.00 0.12 0.35
C VAL A 350 -9.64 0.61 -0.94
N GLY A 351 -10.42 -0.24 -1.61
CA GLY A 351 -11.16 0.13 -2.83
C GLY A 351 -12.15 1.27 -2.61
N LEU A 352 -12.88 1.28 -1.49
CA LEU A 352 -13.77 2.37 -1.11
C LEU A 352 -13.00 3.66 -0.84
N VAL A 353 -11.90 3.62 -0.08
CA VAL A 353 -11.09 4.81 0.21
C VAL A 353 -10.54 5.42 -1.08
N LEU A 354 -9.93 4.62 -1.95
CA LEU A 354 -9.41 5.09 -3.23
C LEU A 354 -10.54 5.62 -4.13
N GLY A 355 -11.67 4.91 -4.20
CA GLY A 355 -12.84 5.36 -4.95
C GLY A 355 -13.38 6.71 -4.47
N MET A 356 -13.49 6.92 -3.16
CA MET A 356 -13.98 8.18 -2.59
C MET A 356 -12.96 9.32 -2.73
N LEU A 357 -11.66 9.03 -2.66
CA LEU A 357 -10.62 10.00 -2.99
C LEU A 357 -10.73 10.51 -4.44
N LEU A 358 -10.98 9.60 -5.38
CA LEU A 358 -11.20 9.96 -6.79
C LEU A 358 -12.51 10.71 -6.99
N GLN A 359 -13.60 10.25 -6.36
CA GLN A 359 -14.91 10.90 -6.40
C GLN A 359 -14.82 12.38 -6.02
N ARG A 360 -14.12 12.68 -4.91
CA ARG A 360 -13.92 14.05 -4.44
C ARG A 360 -13.23 14.96 -5.47
N ARG A 361 -12.41 14.40 -6.35
CA ARG A 361 -11.61 15.16 -7.33
C ARG A 361 -12.32 15.35 -8.66
N CYS A 362 -13.40 14.59 -8.89
CA CYS A 362 -14.17 14.63 -10.13
C CYS A 362 -15.41 15.49 -9.95
N GLN A 363 -15.64 16.46 -10.84
CA GLN A 363 -16.83 17.31 -10.78
C GLN A 363 -18.08 16.59 -11.31
N ASN A 364 -17.91 15.72 -12.30
CA ASN A 364 -18.98 14.94 -12.92
C ASN A 364 -18.74 13.45 -12.69
N VAL A 365 -19.24 12.94 -11.56
CA VAL A 365 -18.97 11.58 -11.11
C VAL A 365 -20.21 10.89 -10.59
N VAL A 366 -20.40 9.64 -11.02
CA VAL A 366 -21.35 8.69 -10.45
C VAL A 366 -20.56 7.68 -9.63
N THR A 367 -20.96 7.48 -8.39
CA THR A 367 -20.37 6.47 -7.51
C THR A 367 -21.33 5.35 -7.19
N GLY A 368 -20.80 4.17 -6.91
CA GLY A 368 -21.59 3.03 -6.50
C GLY A 368 -20.74 1.84 -6.10
N MET A 369 -21.41 0.78 -5.69
CA MET A 369 -20.78 -0.49 -5.33
C MET A 369 -21.45 -1.65 -6.06
N PHE A 370 -20.71 -2.74 -6.25
CA PHE A 370 -21.25 -3.95 -6.85
C PHE A 370 -20.91 -5.22 -6.07
N GLY A 371 -21.82 -6.18 -6.19
CA GLY A 371 -21.70 -7.55 -5.72
C GLY A 371 -22.46 -8.49 -6.67
N ASP A 372 -23.55 -9.07 -6.18
CA ASP A 372 -24.57 -9.74 -7.02
C ASP A 372 -25.28 -8.74 -7.94
N ARG A 373 -25.42 -7.49 -7.49
CA ARG A 373 -26.03 -6.36 -8.24
C ARG A 373 -25.15 -5.12 -8.22
N TRP A 374 -25.33 -4.22 -9.18
CA TRP A 374 -24.75 -2.86 -9.17
C TRP A 374 -25.72 -1.88 -8.51
N LYS A 375 -25.21 -1.02 -7.62
CA LYS A 375 -26.00 0.03 -6.97
C LYS A 375 -25.26 1.37 -7.00
N ARG A 376 -25.85 2.35 -7.68
CA ARG A 376 -25.43 3.75 -7.61
C ARG A 376 -25.78 4.34 -6.24
N ILE A 377 -24.87 5.11 -5.68
CA ILE A 377 -24.99 5.75 -4.36
C ILE A 377 -24.46 7.16 -4.48
N ALA A 378 -25.34 8.14 -4.28
CA ALA A 378 -24.97 9.54 -4.21
C ALA A 378 -24.47 9.87 -2.79
N VAL A 379 -23.28 10.45 -2.72
CA VAL A 379 -22.66 10.94 -1.48
C VAL A 379 -22.06 12.33 -1.71
N PRO A 380 -21.93 13.17 -0.66
CA PRO A 380 -21.25 14.46 -0.75
C PRO A 380 -19.82 14.34 -1.29
N GLN A 381 -19.28 15.38 -1.93
CA GLN A 381 -17.90 15.36 -2.48
C GLN A 381 -16.83 15.83 -1.48
N ASP A 382 -17.22 16.43 -0.36
CA ASP A 382 -16.32 17.07 0.60
C ASP A 382 -15.79 16.12 1.68
N GLN A 383 -16.39 14.94 1.83
CA GLN A 383 -16.04 13.94 2.84
C GLN A 383 -15.54 12.65 2.19
N VAL A 384 -14.50 12.04 2.73
CA VAL A 384 -13.94 10.78 2.21
C VAL A 384 -14.23 9.65 3.19
N LEU A 385 -13.83 9.79 4.45
CA LEU A 385 -13.93 8.72 5.44
C LEU A 385 -15.38 8.43 5.83
N SER A 386 -16.19 9.48 5.98
CA SER A 386 -17.62 9.41 6.23
C SER A 386 -18.36 8.70 5.09
N ASN A 387 -18.02 9.03 3.84
CA ASN A 387 -18.57 8.35 2.66
C ASN A 387 -18.19 6.86 2.64
N VAL A 388 -16.95 6.51 3.00
CA VAL A 388 -16.56 5.11 3.15
C VAL A 388 -17.41 4.41 4.23
N GLN A 389 -17.76 5.07 5.34
CA GLN A 389 -18.67 4.49 6.34
C GLN A 389 -20.11 4.34 5.83
N GLU A 390 -20.59 5.26 4.99
CA GLU A 390 -21.91 5.13 4.34
C GLU A 390 -21.95 3.89 3.43
N PHE A 391 -20.91 3.68 2.62
CA PHE A 391 -20.78 2.48 1.80
C PHE A 391 -20.66 1.22 2.66
N TYR A 392 -19.83 1.25 3.72
CA TYR A 392 -19.69 0.14 4.65
C TYR A 392 -21.03 -0.30 5.25
N ARG A 393 -21.88 0.64 5.70
CA ARG A 393 -23.22 0.34 6.23
C ARG A 393 -24.15 -0.32 5.23
N ARG A 394 -23.86 -0.20 3.94
CA ARG A 394 -24.73 -0.59 2.82
C ARG A 394 -24.15 -1.71 1.98
N GLU A 395 -22.98 -2.26 2.34
CA GLU A 395 -22.32 -3.32 1.56
C GLU A 395 -23.22 -4.54 1.34
N GLY A 396 -23.99 -4.93 2.37
CA GLY A 396 -24.93 -6.05 2.30
C GLY A 396 -26.11 -5.79 1.35
N GLU A 397 -26.31 -4.56 0.89
CA GLU A 397 -27.37 -4.23 -0.06
C GLU A 397 -27.07 -4.74 -1.46
N VAL A 398 -25.87 -5.20 -1.82
CA VAL A 398 -25.57 -5.61 -3.21
C VAL A 398 -25.23 -7.09 -3.36
N GLY A 399 -25.19 -7.85 -2.26
CA GLY A 399 -24.74 -9.24 -2.27
C GLY A 399 -23.22 -9.35 -2.45
N TYR A 400 -22.70 -10.57 -2.65
CA TYR A 400 -21.27 -10.84 -2.49
C TYR A 400 -20.59 -11.58 -3.67
N SER A 401 -21.25 -11.74 -4.80
CA SER A 401 -20.62 -12.16 -6.07
C SER A 401 -19.77 -11.04 -6.66
N THR A 402 -18.99 -11.33 -7.70
CA THR A 402 -18.02 -10.38 -8.29
C THR A 402 -18.45 -9.97 -9.71
N ASN A 403 -19.70 -9.51 -9.87
CA ASN A 403 -20.32 -9.22 -11.16
C ASN A 403 -19.99 -7.81 -11.71
N GLY A 404 -18.71 -7.54 -11.97
CA GLY A 404 -18.26 -6.22 -12.46
C GLY A 404 -18.87 -5.80 -13.82
N TYR A 405 -19.34 -6.75 -14.62
CA TYR A 405 -20.03 -6.48 -15.89
C TYR A 405 -21.34 -5.70 -15.72
N LEU A 406 -21.97 -5.77 -14.54
CA LEU A 406 -23.24 -5.08 -14.25
C LEU A 406 -23.10 -3.57 -14.28
N VAL A 407 -21.91 -3.05 -13.94
CA VAL A 407 -21.61 -1.61 -14.01
C VAL A 407 -21.77 -1.11 -15.45
N VAL A 408 -21.17 -1.83 -16.41
CA VAL A 408 -21.21 -1.45 -17.82
C VAL A 408 -22.59 -1.74 -18.43
N GLN A 409 -23.25 -2.84 -18.04
CA GLN A 409 -24.61 -3.12 -18.48
C GLN A 409 -25.60 -2.04 -18.06
N ASP A 410 -25.45 -1.48 -16.87
CA ASP A 410 -26.28 -0.36 -16.39
C ASP A 410 -26.14 0.87 -17.30
N LEU A 411 -24.93 1.18 -17.74
CA LEU A 411 -24.67 2.27 -18.70
C LEU A 411 -25.30 2.00 -20.07
N ILE A 412 -25.20 0.76 -20.58
CA ILE A 412 -25.84 0.37 -21.84
C ILE A 412 -27.37 0.51 -21.72
N ARG A 413 -27.96 -0.01 -20.64
CA ARG A 413 -29.41 -0.03 -20.42
C ARG A 413 -30.01 1.38 -20.43
N HIS A 414 -29.29 2.34 -19.86
CA HIS A 414 -29.71 3.74 -19.80
C HIS A 414 -29.19 4.60 -20.97
N ASN A 415 -28.48 3.98 -21.93
CA ASN A 415 -27.81 4.68 -23.03
C ASN A 415 -26.93 5.86 -22.53
N GLU A 416 -26.28 5.67 -21.38
CA GLU A 416 -25.53 6.71 -20.70
C GLU A 416 -24.10 6.75 -21.23
N ARG A 417 -23.71 7.91 -21.77
CA ARG A 417 -22.35 8.15 -22.27
C ARG A 417 -21.47 8.61 -21.11
N VAL A 418 -20.43 7.85 -20.81
CA VAL A 418 -19.38 8.22 -19.85
C VAL A 418 -18.02 8.12 -20.52
N ASP A 419 -17.09 8.95 -20.08
CA ASP A 419 -15.74 8.99 -20.64
C ASP A 419 -14.85 7.96 -19.97
N LYS A 420 -15.05 7.71 -18.66
CA LYS A 420 -14.18 6.85 -17.86
C LYS A 420 -14.98 5.99 -16.89
N VAL A 421 -14.71 4.69 -16.88
CA VAL A 421 -15.24 3.71 -15.92
C VAL A 421 -14.07 3.22 -15.06
N MET A 422 -14.17 3.43 -13.76
CA MET A 422 -13.15 3.09 -12.76
C MET A 422 -13.69 1.96 -11.89
N ILE A 423 -13.07 0.78 -11.94
CA ILE A 423 -13.49 -0.39 -11.15
C ILE A 423 -12.39 -0.74 -10.15
N PHE A 424 -12.68 -0.63 -8.86
CA PHE A 424 -11.77 -1.02 -7.77
C PHE A 424 -12.11 -2.42 -7.28
N THR A 425 -11.25 -3.41 -7.57
CA THR A 425 -11.54 -4.86 -7.43
C THR A 425 -10.26 -5.67 -7.19
N ASP A 426 -10.39 -6.97 -6.94
CA ASP A 426 -9.30 -7.96 -6.97
C ASP A 426 -9.12 -8.63 -8.35
N CYS A 427 -9.86 -8.13 -9.35
CA CYS A 427 -9.88 -8.65 -10.72
C CYS A 427 -10.43 -10.08 -10.87
N GLN A 428 -11.06 -10.66 -9.83
CA GLN A 428 -11.76 -11.94 -9.90
C GLN A 428 -13.19 -11.79 -10.45
N LEU A 429 -13.36 -10.92 -11.46
CA LEU A 429 -14.65 -10.63 -12.06
C LEU A 429 -15.18 -11.85 -12.84
N TRP A 430 -16.46 -12.16 -12.70
CA TRP A 430 -17.11 -13.26 -13.41
C TRP A 430 -18.62 -13.03 -13.57
N ASP A 431 -19.31 -13.97 -14.22
CA ASP A 431 -20.78 -13.99 -14.32
C ASP A 431 -21.36 -15.05 -13.40
N SER A 432 -21.86 -14.60 -12.24
CA SER A 432 -22.44 -15.50 -11.25
C SER A 432 -23.75 -16.17 -11.67
N THR A 433 -24.36 -15.71 -12.76
CA THR A 433 -25.61 -16.28 -13.28
C THR A 433 -25.37 -17.45 -14.24
N GLY A 434 -24.13 -17.69 -14.67
CA GLY A 434 -23.81 -18.78 -15.60
C GLY A 434 -24.30 -18.54 -17.04
N HIS A 435 -24.78 -17.34 -17.37
CA HIS A 435 -25.23 -16.99 -18.73
C HIS A 435 -24.07 -16.74 -19.71
N GLY A 436 -22.83 -16.80 -19.25
CA GLY A 436 -21.64 -16.64 -20.07
C GLY A 436 -21.33 -15.18 -20.43
N THR A 437 -21.85 -14.21 -19.67
CA THR A 437 -21.61 -12.79 -19.94
C THR A 437 -20.25 -12.35 -19.38
N SER A 438 -19.26 -12.05 -20.21
CA SER A 438 -17.99 -11.49 -19.70
C SER A 438 -18.01 -9.96 -19.65
N LEU A 439 -17.25 -9.36 -18.72
CA LEU A 439 -17.00 -7.91 -18.73
C LEU A 439 -16.41 -7.46 -20.08
N ALA A 440 -15.58 -8.29 -20.72
CA ALA A 440 -15.01 -8.00 -22.03
C ALA A 440 -16.08 -7.91 -23.14
N ASP A 441 -17.11 -8.76 -23.10
CA ASP A 441 -18.21 -8.70 -24.08
C ASP A 441 -19.04 -7.44 -23.90
N VAL A 442 -19.42 -7.15 -22.66
CA VAL A 442 -20.24 -5.97 -22.33
C VAL A 442 -19.47 -4.68 -22.61
N TRP A 443 -18.17 -4.62 -22.30
CA TRP A 443 -17.33 -3.45 -22.59
C TRP A 443 -17.23 -3.17 -24.10
N ARG A 444 -16.99 -4.22 -24.91
CA ARG A 444 -16.95 -4.09 -26.38
C ARG A 444 -18.30 -3.61 -26.93
N GLN A 445 -19.40 -4.13 -26.41
CA GLN A 445 -20.74 -3.66 -26.79
C GLN A 445 -20.90 -2.19 -26.45
N TYR A 446 -20.58 -1.78 -25.21
CA TYR A 446 -20.72 -0.40 -24.75
C TYR A 446 -19.94 0.59 -25.61
N ARG A 447 -18.66 0.31 -25.90
CA ARG A 447 -17.86 1.16 -26.79
C ARG A 447 -18.44 1.23 -28.20
N ARG A 448 -18.92 0.11 -28.73
CA ARG A 448 -19.51 0.07 -30.08
C ARG A 448 -20.81 0.86 -30.18
N THR A 449 -21.69 0.77 -29.18
CA THR A 449 -23.08 1.25 -29.30
C THR A 449 -23.35 2.56 -28.57
N VAL A 450 -22.60 2.88 -27.51
CA VAL A 450 -22.88 4.04 -26.63
C VAL A 450 -21.72 5.03 -26.61
N ALA A 451 -20.50 4.60 -26.28
CA ALA A 451 -19.36 5.50 -26.06
C ALA A 451 -18.03 4.98 -26.66
N PRO A 452 -17.76 5.22 -27.96
CA PRO A 452 -16.59 4.69 -28.66
C PRO A 452 -15.23 5.08 -28.08
N THR A 453 -15.14 6.24 -27.43
CA THR A 453 -13.92 6.78 -26.84
C THR A 453 -13.80 6.51 -25.34
N ALA A 454 -14.75 5.77 -24.75
CA ALA A 454 -14.73 5.49 -23.32
C ALA A 454 -13.50 4.63 -22.94
N GLN A 455 -13.01 4.87 -21.72
CA GLN A 455 -11.90 4.13 -21.13
C GLN A 455 -12.35 3.38 -19.88
N LEU A 456 -11.85 2.16 -19.70
CA LEU A 456 -12.06 1.29 -18.56
C LEU A 456 -10.74 1.13 -17.81
N TYR A 457 -10.74 1.55 -16.55
CA TYR A 457 -9.63 1.41 -15.63
C TYR A 457 -9.97 0.37 -14.58
N LEU A 458 -9.18 -0.70 -14.54
CA LEU A 458 -9.24 -1.72 -13.51
C LEU A 458 -8.15 -1.44 -12.48
N PHE A 459 -8.56 -1.16 -11.25
CA PHE A 459 -7.66 -1.04 -10.11
C PHE A 459 -7.57 -2.40 -9.41
N ASP A 460 -6.50 -3.14 -9.67
CA ASP A 460 -6.20 -4.43 -9.06
C ASP A 460 -5.61 -4.24 -7.66
N LEU A 461 -6.41 -4.62 -6.67
CA LEU A 461 -6.04 -4.55 -5.27
C LEU A 461 -5.48 -5.90 -4.78
N ALA A 462 -5.50 -6.99 -5.53
CA ALA A 462 -4.99 -8.28 -5.04
C ALA A 462 -3.71 -8.75 -5.76
N GLY A 463 -3.53 -8.39 -7.03
CA GLY A 463 -2.34 -8.75 -7.81
C GLY A 463 -2.31 -10.24 -8.14
N HIS A 464 -3.45 -10.88 -8.40
CA HIS A 464 -3.53 -12.32 -8.67
C HIS A 464 -2.79 -12.76 -9.95
N GLY A 465 -2.47 -11.83 -10.85
CA GLY A 465 -1.65 -12.07 -12.04
C GLY A 465 -2.40 -12.24 -13.35
N ASN A 466 -3.72 -12.34 -13.27
CA ASN A 466 -4.61 -12.46 -14.43
C ASN A 466 -5.55 -11.25 -14.48
N ALA A 467 -5.83 -10.73 -15.67
CA ALA A 467 -6.80 -9.65 -15.88
C ALA A 467 -8.10 -10.20 -16.50
N PRO A 468 -9.28 -9.64 -16.15
CA PRO A 468 -10.56 -10.10 -16.69
C PRO A 468 -10.78 -9.68 -18.15
N LEU A 469 -9.91 -8.83 -18.71
CA LEU A 469 -9.87 -8.46 -20.12
C LEU A 469 -8.42 -8.37 -20.61
N ASP A 470 -8.25 -8.48 -21.92
CA ASP A 470 -6.99 -8.20 -22.60
C ASP A 470 -6.64 -6.72 -22.38
N VAL A 471 -5.55 -6.45 -21.65
CA VAL A 471 -5.18 -5.09 -21.27
C VAL A 471 -4.51 -4.41 -22.45
N ARG A 472 -5.34 -3.83 -23.32
CA ARG A 472 -4.92 -3.16 -24.55
C ARG A 472 -5.42 -1.73 -24.61
N ARG A 473 -4.51 -0.83 -24.97
CA ARG A 473 -4.81 0.60 -25.08
C ARG A 473 -5.79 0.89 -26.21
N GLU A 474 -5.71 0.17 -27.32
CA GLU A 474 -6.66 0.24 -28.43
C GLU A 474 -8.09 -0.14 -28.02
N ASP A 475 -8.22 -1.04 -27.04
CA ASP A 475 -9.49 -1.48 -26.48
C ASP A 475 -9.99 -0.55 -25.36
N GLY A 476 -9.25 0.52 -25.07
CA GLY A 476 -9.58 1.50 -24.04
C GLY A 476 -9.53 0.89 -22.65
N VAL A 477 -8.72 -0.15 -22.43
CA VAL A 477 -8.61 -0.85 -21.15
C VAL A 477 -7.22 -0.62 -20.56
N ALA A 478 -7.17 -0.27 -19.28
CA ALA A 478 -5.93 -0.18 -18.53
C ALA A 478 -6.04 -0.87 -17.17
N LEU A 479 -4.95 -1.48 -16.73
CA LEU A 479 -4.81 -2.12 -15.42
C LEU A 479 -3.83 -1.31 -14.58
N ILE A 480 -4.23 -0.99 -13.36
CA ILE A 480 -3.43 -0.27 -12.37
C ILE A 480 -3.44 -1.09 -11.09
N ALA A 481 -2.28 -1.36 -10.50
CA ALA A 481 -2.22 -2.21 -9.32
C ALA A 481 -1.72 -1.43 -8.10
N GLY A 482 -2.28 -1.73 -6.93
CA GLY A 482 -1.77 -1.28 -5.63
C GLY A 482 -2.79 -0.62 -4.71
N TRP A 483 -2.34 -0.31 -3.49
CA TRP A 483 -3.19 0.18 -2.38
C TRP A 483 -2.95 1.63 -1.97
N SER A 484 -1.94 2.25 -2.55
CA SER A 484 -1.56 3.62 -2.22
C SER A 484 -2.26 4.61 -3.14
N ASP A 485 -2.27 5.88 -2.75
CA ASP A 485 -2.64 7.00 -3.61
C ASP A 485 -1.78 7.11 -4.88
N LYS A 486 -0.63 6.41 -4.95
CA LYS A 486 0.21 6.36 -6.15
C LYS A 486 -0.40 5.67 -7.35
N VAL A 487 -1.45 4.88 -7.15
CA VAL A 487 -2.24 4.36 -8.27
C VAL A 487 -2.79 5.48 -9.16
N PHE A 488 -2.95 6.68 -8.61
CA PHE A 488 -3.42 7.83 -9.36
C PHE A 488 -2.32 8.59 -10.13
N ASP A 489 -1.07 8.53 -9.66
CA ASP A 489 0.07 9.02 -10.43
C ASP A 489 0.21 8.16 -11.71
N VAL A 490 0.07 6.83 -11.56
CA VAL A 490 0.02 5.88 -12.68
C VAL A 490 -1.18 6.12 -13.61
N LEU A 491 -2.36 6.36 -13.06
CA LEU A 491 -3.54 6.76 -13.84
C LEU A 491 -3.24 8.00 -14.68
N GLN A 492 -2.59 9.00 -14.10
CA GLN A 492 -2.23 10.21 -14.81
C GLN A 492 -1.19 9.97 -15.92
N ALA A 493 -0.21 9.10 -15.68
CA ALA A 493 0.77 8.72 -16.70
C ALA A 493 0.08 8.05 -17.90
N LEU A 494 -0.91 7.17 -17.65
CA LEU A 494 -1.71 6.52 -18.69
C LEU A 494 -2.56 7.52 -19.48
N GLU A 495 -3.18 8.50 -18.81
CA GLU A 495 -3.95 9.58 -19.45
C GLU A 495 -3.09 10.45 -20.36
N ASN A 496 -1.83 10.71 -19.96
CA ASN A 496 -0.86 11.44 -20.79
C ASN A 496 -0.25 10.58 -21.91
N GLY A 497 -0.67 9.32 -22.02
CA GLY A 497 -0.27 8.39 -23.06
C GLY A 497 1.04 7.64 -22.81
N GLY A 498 1.53 7.64 -21.58
CA GLY A 498 2.58 6.73 -21.13
C GLY A 498 2.03 5.38 -20.67
N SER A 499 2.85 4.64 -19.93
CA SER A 499 2.52 3.38 -19.28
C SER A 499 2.81 3.42 -17.78
N ALA A 500 2.25 2.46 -17.02
CA ALA A 500 2.59 2.27 -15.61
C ALA A 500 4.09 1.97 -15.39
N LEU A 501 4.75 1.38 -16.40
CA LEU A 501 6.16 0.99 -16.33
C LEU A 501 7.11 2.17 -16.59
N ASP A 502 6.66 3.19 -17.33
CA ASP A 502 7.49 4.35 -17.70
C ASP A 502 8.02 5.10 -16.47
N GLU A 503 7.23 5.14 -15.38
CA GLU A 503 7.65 5.78 -14.13
C GLU A 503 8.83 5.05 -13.48
N MET A 504 8.89 3.72 -13.64
CA MET A 504 9.94 2.88 -13.07
C MET A 504 11.20 2.96 -13.91
N GLU A 505 11.07 2.95 -15.23
CA GLU A 505 12.21 3.03 -16.16
C GLU A 505 12.99 4.34 -16.02
N ARG A 506 12.33 5.41 -15.57
CA ARG A 506 12.94 6.71 -15.25
C ARG A 506 13.77 6.73 -13.97
N ILE A 507 13.71 5.68 -13.15
CA ILE A 507 14.50 5.61 -11.91
C ILE A 507 15.96 5.36 -12.24
N GLU A 508 16.81 6.31 -11.88
CA GLU A 508 18.26 6.14 -11.85
C GLU A 508 18.64 5.19 -10.71
N LEU A 509 19.72 4.41 -10.82
CA LEU A 509 20.09 3.35 -9.86
C LEU A 509 21.43 3.59 -9.16
#